data_AF-A0ABD2ZK22-F1
#
_entry.id   AF-A0ABD2ZK22-F1
#
_cell.length_a   1.000
_cell.length_b   1.000
_cell.length_c   1.000
_cell.angle_alpha   90.00
_cell.angle_beta   90.00
_cell.angle_gamma   90.00
#
_symmetry.space_group_name_H-M   'P 1'
#
loop_
_entity.id
_entity.type
_entity.pdbx_description
1 polymer ?
#
loop_
_entity_poly.entity_id
_entity_poly.type
_entity_poly.pdbx_seq_one_letter_code
_entity_poly.pdbx_strand_id
1 'polypeptide(L)'
;MEQGSNVKQLCDICQKKDTLWIAWIHTFKLKNRSIWSISMPHDNSRFWRKLLKLRRTIRPHIEAMVGNGEGIYMWYDNWHSQSPLIDSYGEDVIRNFNSHPQAKLKTIMLDNEWI
;
A
#
# COMPACT_ATOMS: atom_id res chain seq x y z
N MET A 1 -16.78 18.03 -7.21
CA MET A 1 -16.72 16.82 -8.08
C MET A 1 -15.30 16.27 -8.28
N GLU A 2 -14.22 17.07 -8.20
CA GLU A 2 -12.85 16.56 -8.40
C GLU A 2 -12.32 15.58 -7.33
N GLN A 3 -12.84 15.62 -6.10
CA GLN A 3 -12.31 14.76 -5.03
C GLN A 3 -12.62 13.27 -5.29
N GLY A 4 -13.78 12.94 -5.85
CA GLY A 4 -14.18 11.55 -6.14
C GLY A 4 -13.29 10.86 -7.17
N SER A 5 -12.76 11.60 -8.16
CA SER A 5 -11.86 11.03 -9.19
C SER A 5 -10.52 10.60 -8.59
N ASN A 6 -9.94 11.40 -7.70
CA ASN A 6 -8.65 11.09 -7.07
C ASN A 6 -8.76 9.92 -6.08
N VAL A 7 -9.89 9.80 -5.36
CA VAL A 7 -10.16 8.65 -4.48
C VAL A 7 -10.21 7.38 -5.31
N LYS A 8 -10.98 7.36 -6.41
CA LYS A 8 -11.08 6.20 -7.29
C LYS A 8 -9.71 5.77 -7.82
N GLN A 9 -8.89 6.72 -8.27
CA GLN A 9 -7.55 6.41 -8.77
C GLN A 9 -6.65 5.81 -7.68
N LEU A 10 -6.73 6.31 -6.45
CA LEU A 10 -5.95 5.75 -5.35
C LEU A 10 -6.43 4.34 -4.99
N CYS A 11 -7.75 4.11 -4.95
CA CYS A 11 -8.30 2.76 -4.78
C CYS A 11 -7.85 1.81 -5.89
N ASP A 12 -7.92 2.22 -7.16
CA ASP A 12 -7.48 1.41 -8.31
C ASP A 12 -5.98 1.07 -8.22
N ILE A 13 -5.14 1.97 -7.67
CA ILE A 13 -3.71 1.70 -7.40
C ILE A 13 -3.54 0.68 -6.27
N CYS A 14 -4.25 0.85 -5.15
CA CYS A 14 -4.19 -0.06 -4.00
C CYS A 14 -4.66 -1.47 -4.37
N GLN A 15 -5.73 -1.57 -5.16
CA GLN A 15 -6.29 -2.84 -5.63
C GLN A 15 -5.52 -3.45 -6.82
N LYS A 16 -4.42 -2.82 -7.27
CA LYS A 16 -3.61 -3.26 -8.42
C LYS A 16 -4.46 -3.60 -9.65
N LYS A 17 -5.43 -2.75 -9.95
CA LYS A 17 -6.35 -2.96 -11.07
C LYS A 17 -5.59 -3.17 -12.37
N ASP A 18 -6.04 -4.14 -13.17
CA ASP A 18 -5.38 -4.54 -14.41
C ASP A 18 -5.57 -3.50 -15.51
N THR A 19 -4.72 -2.48 -15.50
CA THR A 19 -4.65 -1.44 -16.53
C THR A 19 -3.19 -1.03 -16.73
N LEU A 20 -2.85 -0.64 -17.95
CA LEU A 20 -1.48 -0.23 -18.29
C LEU A 20 -0.99 0.95 -17.42
N TRP A 21 -1.87 1.90 -17.12
CA TRP A 21 -1.54 3.03 -16.24
C TRP A 21 -1.17 2.58 -14.84
N ILE A 22 -1.93 1.67 -14.24
CA ILE A 22 -1.66 1.15 -12.89
C ILE A 22 -0.38 0.31 -12.90
N ALA A 23 -0.17 -0.54 -13.91
CA ALA A 23 1.07 -1.29 -14.08
C ALA A 23 2.29 -0.36 -14.19
N TRP A 24 2.18 0.73 -14.95
CA TRP A 24 3.22 1.75 -15.07
C TRP A 24 3.49 2.45 -13.73
N ILE A 25 2.44 2.80 -12.97
CA ILE A 25 2.60 3.40 -11.62
C ILE A 25 3.35 2.45 -10.69
N HIS A 26 2.97 1.18 -10.62
CA HIS A 26 3.64 0.20 -9.74
C HIS A 26 5.10 -0.02 -10.12
N THR A 27 5.40 -0.05 -11.43
CA THR A 27 6.75 -0.28 -11.96
C THR A 27 7.65 0.94 -11.81
N PHE A 28 7.20 2.12 -12.26
CA PHE A 28 8.06 3.30 -12.39
C PHE A 28 7.92 4.28 -11.23
N LYS A 29 6.70 4.51 -10.71
CA LYS A 29 6.46 5.47 -9.63
C LYS A 29 6.67 4.87 -8.25
N LEU A 30 6.12 3.68 -8.01
CA LEU A 30 6.23 3.00 -6.71
C LEU A 30 7.52 2.18 -6.61
N LYS A 31 7.98 1.62 -7.73
CA LYS A 31 9.14 0.71 -7.81
C LYS A 31 8.95 -0.52 -6.91
N ASN A 32 7.79 -1.17 -7.05
CA ASN A 32 7.40 -2.33 -6.23
C ASN A 32 7.42 -2.08 -4.72
N ARG A 33 7.00 -0.87 -4.31
CA ARG A 33 6.81 -0.50 -2.91
C ARG A 33 5.36 -0.17 -2.59
N SER A 34 5.00 -0.23 -1.32
CA SER A 34 3.68 0.20 -0.87
C SER A 34 3.48 1.70 -1.11
N ILE A 35 2.30 2.08 -1.61
CA ILE A 35 1.93 3.49 -1.77
C ILE A 35 1.89 4.24 -0.43
N TRP A 36 1.72 3.51 0.68
CA TRP A 36 1.72 4.07 2.03
C TRP A 36 3.13 4.41 2.52
N SER A 37 4.15 3.71 2.02
CA SER A 37 5.56 3.89 2.44
C SER A 37 6.33 4.92 1.62
N ILE A 38 5.77 5.41 0.51
CA ILE A 38 6.47 6.37 -0.36
C ILE A 38 6.57 7.75 0.32
N SER A 39 7.75 8.34 0.35
CA SER A 39 7.90 9.74 0.76
C SER A 39 7.42 10.67 -0.36
N MET A 40 7.04 11.90 0.00
CA MET A 40 6.63 12.89 -0.98
C MET A 40 7.80 13.16 -1.95
N PRO A 41 7.72 12.84 -3.25
CA PRO A 41 8.86 12.99 -4.15
C PRO A 41 9.09 14.46 -4.50
N HIS A 42 10.35 14.86 -4.71
CA HIS A 42 10.69 16.18 -5.24
C HIS A 42 10.27 16.37 -6.72
N ASP A 43 9.54 15.43 -7.32
CA ASP A 43 9.09 15.53 -8.70
C ASP A 43 8.04 16.63 -8.89
N ASN A 44 7.94 17.10 -10.13
CA ASN A 44 7.03 18.20 -10.50
C ASN A 44 5.59 17.73 -10.76
N SER A 45 5.23 16.48 -10.46
CA SER A 45 3.89 15.96 -10.76
C SER A 45 2.86 16.45 -9.74
N ARG A 46 2.19 17.57 -10.04
CA ARG A 46 1.12 18.11 -9.19
C ARG A 46 0.03 17.08 -8.89
N PHE A 47 -0.31 16.26 -9.87
CA PHE A 47 -1.28 15.18 -9.72
C PHE A 47 -0.83 14.15 -8.70
N TRP A 48 0.39 13.62 -8.83
CA TRP A 48 0.94 12.62 -7.92
C TRP A 48 1.05 13.15 -6.49
N ARG A 49 1.45 14.42 -6.32
CA ARG A 49 1.48 15.09 -5.02
C ARG A 49 0.09 15.20 -4.39
N LYS A 50 -0.94 15.56 -5.17
CA LYS A 50 -2.34 15.63 -4.71
C LYS A 50 -2.83 14.25 -4.27
N LEU A 51 -2.53 13.21 -5.05
CA LEU A 51 -2.85 11.82 -4.75
C LEU A 51 -2.18 11.35 -3.44
N LEU A 52 -0.88 11.58 -3.28
CA LEU A 52 -0.14 11.19 -2.07
C LEU A 52 -0.60 11.95 -0.82
N LYS A 53 -1.02 13.22 -0.96
CA LYS A 53 -1.63 13.96 0.16
C LYS A 53 -2.96 13.35 0.60
N LEU A 54 -3.78 12.93 -0.36
CA LEU A 54 -5.08 12.31 -0.09
C LEU A 54 -4.96 10.95 0.62
N ARG A 55 -3.85 10.24 0.40
CA ARG A 55 -3.64 8.88 0.92
C ARG A 55 -3.94 8.75 2.41
N ARG A 56 -3.48 9.69 3.24
CA ARG A 56 -3.62 9.58 4.70
C ARG A 56 -5.08 9.67 5.12
N THR A 57 -5.87 10.46 4.42
CA THR A 57 -7.31 10.60 4.69
C THR A 57 -8.07 9.35 4.28
N ILE A 58 -7.69 8.70 3.18
CA ILE A 58 -8.47 7.57 2.67
C ILE A 58 -7.95 6.21 3.12
N ARG A 59 -6.72 6.12 3.64
CA ARG A 59 -6.11 4.86 4.11
C ARG A 59 -7.04 4.08 5.03
N PRO A 60 -7.71 4.66 6.04
CA PRO A 60 -8.60 3.92 6.92
C PRO A 60 -9.82 3.31 6.21
N HIS A 61 -10.17 3.82 5.02
CA HIS A 61 -11.32 3.39 4.23
C HIS A 61 -10.96 2.38 3.12
N ILE A 62 -9.69 2.01 2.99
CA ILE A 62 -9.23 1.03 2.01
C ILE A 62 -8.74 -0.20 2.76
N GLU A 63 -9.56 -1.25 2.76
CA GLU A 63 -9.19 -2.56 3.26
C GLU A 63 -8.49 -3.37 2.16
N ALA A 64 -7.41 -4.05 2.54
CA ALA A 64 -6.74 -4.97 1.65
C ALA A 64 -7.46 -6.33 1.69
N MET A 65 -7.98 -6.77 0.54
CA MET A 65 -8.57 -8.11 0.43
C MET A 65 -7.47 -9.18 0.48
N VAL A 66 -7.43 -9.93 1.57
CA VAL A 66 -6.47 -11.01 1.81
C VAL A 66 -6.80 -12.19 0.91
N GLY A 67 -6.16 -12.24 -0.27
CA GLY A 67 -6.06 -13.43 -1.12
C GLY A 67 -4.78 -14.22 -0.81
N ASN A 68 -4.01 -14.60 -1.83
CA ASN A 68 -2.74 -15.34 -1.70
C ASN A 68 -1.57 -14.55 -1.07
N GLY A 69 -1.84 -13.35 -0.52
CA GLY A 69 -0.84 -12.50 0.13
C GLY A 69 0.22 -11.82 -0.76
N GLU A 70 0.32 -12.11 -2.07
CA GLU A 70 1.33 -11.48 -2.96
C GLU A 70 1.01 -10.01 -3.26
N GLY A 71 -0.27 -9.69 -3.26
CA GLY A 71 -0.81 -8.35 -3.41
C GLY A 71 -0.35 -7.40 -2.31
N ILE A 72 -0.30 -7.91 -1.08
CA ILE A 72 -0.41 -7.14 0.16
C ILE A 72 0.97 -6.93 0.77
N TYR A 73 1.29 -5.69 1.11
CA TYR A 73 2.46 -5.36 1.91
C TYR A 73 2.17 -5.54 3.39
N MET A 74 2.88 -6.45 4.03
CA MET A 74 2.67 -6.90 5.40
C MET A 74 2.63 -5.74 6.42
N TRP A 75 3.53 -4.77 6.27
CA TRP A 75 3.68 -3.70 7.27
C TRP A 75 2.76 -2.51 7.02
N TYR A 76 2.36 -2.30 5.77
CA TYR A 76 1.80 -1.02 5.31
C TYR A 76 0.33 -1.09 4.95
N ASP A 77 -0.16 -2.20 4.43
CA ASP A 77 -1.54 -2.32 3.95
C ASP A 77 -2.49 -2.65 5.10
N ASN A 78 -3.74 -2.18 5.01
CA ASN A 78 -4.78 -2.43 6.02
C ASN A 78 -5.39 -3.82 5.82
N TRP A 79 -4.64 -4.88 6.10
CA TRP A 79 -5.16 -6.26 6.11
C TRP A 79 -5.51 -6.74 7.54
N HIS A 80 -4.92 -6.13 8.56
CA HIS A 80 -5.17 -6.44 9.96
C HIS A 80 -6.37 -5.64 10.48
N SER A 81 -7.18 -6.26 11.34
CA SER A 81 -8.51 -5.76 11.74
C SER A 81 -8.50 -4.41 12.47
N GLN A 82 -7.37 -4.03 13.06
CA GLN A 82 -7.27 -2.79 13.84
C GLN A 82 -6.60 -1.64 13.07
N SER A 83 -5.45 -1.89 12.46
CA SER A 83 -4.69 -0.93 11.65
C SER A 83 -3.48 -1.62 11.02
N PRO A 84 -2.78 -0.99 10.05
CA PRO A 84 -1.48 -1.44 9.59
C PRO A 84 -0.49 -1.63 10.74
N LEU A 85 0.31 -2.70 10.67
CA LEU A 85 1.27 -3.04 11.73
C LEU A 85 2.27 -1.90 12.00
N ILE A 86 2.73 -1.20 10.95
CA ILE A 86 3.65 -0.08 11.12
C ILE A 86 3.04 1.10 11.88
N ASP A 87 1.71 1.29 11.79
CA ASP A 87 1.03 2.38 12.49
C ASP A 87 0.86 2.03 13.98
N SER A 88 0.70 0.75 14.31
CA SER A 88 0.57 0.26 15.69
C SER A 88 1.91 0.15 16.43
N TYR A 89 2.96 -0.30 15.74
CA TYR A 89 4.23 -0.70 16.37
C TYR A 89 5.45 0.12 15.91
N GLY A 90 5.27 1.06 14.98
CA GLY A 90 6.37 1.85 14.41
C GLY A 90 7.29 1.04 13.50
N GLU A 91 8.42 1.63 13.10
CA GLU A 91 9.40 0.98 12.21
C GLU A 91 10.17 -0.16 12.90
N ASP A 92 10.30 -0.12 14.23
CA ASP A 92 11.03 -1.12 15.02
C ASP A 92 10.44 -2.53 14.84
N VAL A 93 9.14 -2.66 14.56
CA VAL A 93 8.49 -3.95 14.31
C VAL A 93 9.16 -4.69 13.15
N ILE A 94 9.56 -3.98 12.10
CA ILE A 94 10.19 -4.58 10.92
C ILE A 94 11.53 -5.22 11.31
N ARG A 95 12.31 -4.50 12.14
CA ARG A 95 13.59 -4.97 12.67
C ARG A 95 13.41 -6.14 13.63
N ASN A 96 12.44 -6.05 14.54
CA ASN A 96 12.20 -7.06 15.57
C ASN A 96 11.76 -8.40 14.96
N PHE A 97 11.04 -8.36 13.83
CA PHE A 97 10.66 -9.55 13.07
C PHE A 97 11.72 -9.99 12.04
N ASN A 98 12.90 -9.36 12.00
CA ASN A 98 13.94 -9.61 11.02
C ASN A 98 13.42 -9.65 9.57
N SER A 99 12.51 -8.72 9.25
CA SER A 99 11.78 -8.73 7.98
C SER A 99 12.25 -7.63 7.03
N HIS A 100 12.05 -7.86 5.73
CA HIS A 100 12.20 -6.80 4.74
C HIS A 100 11.09 -5.73 4.90
N PRO A 101 11.38 -4.42 4.74
CA PRO A 101 10.35 -3.37 4.89
C PRO A 101 9.20 -3.50 3.89
N GLN A 102 9.48 -4.01 2.70
CA GLN A 102 8.48 -4.23 1.65
C GLN A 102 7.99 -5.69 1.61
N ALA A 103 8.14 -6.44 2.72
CA ALA A 103 7.69 -7.83 2.80
C ALA A 103 6.21 -7.95 2.43
N LYS A 104 5.89 -9.06 1.77
CA LYS A 104 4.54 -9.39 1.34
C LYS A 104 3.87 -10.28 2.35
N LEU A 105 2.55 -10.18 2.48
CA LEU A 105 1.81 -11.02 3.42
C LEU A 105 2.01 -12.52 3.13
N LYS A 106 2.23 -12.89 1.86
CA LYS A 106 2.59 -14.25 1.45
C LYS A 106 3.79 -14.84 2.23
N THR A 107 4.72 -14.03 2.73
CA THR A 107 5.87 -14.57 3.47
C THR A 107 5.50 -15.18 4.82
N ILE A 108 4.31 -14.88 5.34
CA ILE A 108 3.81 -15.40 6.62
C ILE A 108 2.52 -16.23 6.46
N MET A 109 2.02 -16.39 5.24
CA MET A 109 0.87 -17.23 4.94
C MET A 109 1.36 -18.53 4.27
N LEU A 110 1.11 -19.68 4.91
CA LEU A 110 1.20 -21.00 4.27
C LEU A 110 -0.22 -21.44 3.96
N ASP A 111 -0.49 -21.84 2.71
CA ASP A 111 -1.76 -22.43 2.29
C ASP A 111 -3.03 -21.63 2.62
N ASN A 112 -2.96 -20.29 2.55
CA ASN A 112 -4.01 -19.33 2.94
C ASN A 112 -4.39 -19.35 4.44
N GLU A 113 -3.59 -19.99 5.28
CA GLU A 113 -3.72 -19.95 6.73
C GLU A 113 -2.59 -19.12 7.37
N TRP A 114 -2.89 -18.56 8.54
CA TRP A 114 -1.93 -17.83 9.37
C TRP A 114 -1.01 -18.83 10.05
N ILE A 115 0.31 -18.66 9.90
CA ILE A 115 1.32 -19.45 10.64
C ILE A 115 1.64 -18.76 11.96
#